data_AF-J7G240-F1
#
_entry.id   AF-J7G240-F1
#
_cell.length_a   1.000
_cell.length_b   1.000
_cell.length_c   1.000
_cell.angle_alpha   90.00
_cell.angle_beta   90.00
_cell.angle_gamma   90.00
#
_symmetry.space_group_name_H-M   'P 1'
#
loop_
_entity.id
_entity.type
_entity.pdbx_description
1 polymer ?
#
loop_
_entity_poly.entity_id
_entity_poly.type
_entity_poly.pdbx_seq_one_letter_code
_entity_poly.pdbx_strand_id
1 'polypeptide(L)' 'MGKVHGSLARAGKVKGQTPKVEKKQKKKLPKGRAFQRLKYKKKMLQPVSFLRGRKK' A
#
# COMPACT_ATOMS: atom_id res chain seq x y z
N MET A 1 31.41 15.32 -21.72
CA MET A 1 30.14 15.68 -21.02
C MET A 1 29.71 14.49 -20.16
N GLY A 2 30.05 14.49 -18.86
CA GLY A 2 29.86 13.35 -17.97
C GLY A 2 28.43 13.22 -17.42
N LYS A 3 28.06 12.03 -16.93
CA LYS A 3 26.80 11.85 -16.17
C LYS A 3 26.90 12.64 -14.87
N VAL A 4 26.04 13.64 -14.70
CA VAL A 4 26.04 14.53 -13.52
C VAL A 4 24.94 14.11 -12.54
N HIS A 5 25.31 13.92 -11.25
CA HIS A 5 24.39 13.71 -10.12
C HIS A 5 23.34 14.82 -10.02
N GLY A 6 22.15 14.55 -9.47
CA GLY A 6 21.09 15.56 -9.31
C GLY A 6 21.56 16.83 -8.59
N SER A 7 21.16 18.00 -9.08
CA SER A 7 21.45 19.31 -8.49
C SER A 7 20.16 19.94 -7.96
N LEU A 8 20.25 20.92 -7.06
CA LEU A 8 19.08 21.64 -6.52
C LEU A 8 18.24 22.29 -7.63
N ALA A 9 18.88 22.72 -8.72
CA ALA A 9 18.21 23.25 -9.92
C ALA A 9 17.32 22.22 -10.65
N ARG A 10 17.41 20.93 -10.33
CA ARG A 10 16.58 19.84 -10.88
C ARG A 10 15.52 19.35 -9.88
N ALA A 11 15.05 20.23 -8.99
CA ALA A 11 13.92 19.93 -8.12
C ALA A 11 12.70 19.48 -8.93
N GLY A 12 12.00 18.44 -8.45
CA GLY A 12 10.81 17.91 -9.13
C GLY A 12 11.09 17.05 -10.38
N LYS A 13 12.34 16.94 -10.86
CA LYS A 13 12.71 16.13 -12.04
C LYS A 13 12.11 14.73 -12.00
N VAL A 14 12.25 14.03 -10.88
CA VAL A 14 11.81 12.63 -10.76
C VAL A 14 10.30 12.51 -10.83
N LYS A 15 9.57 13.40 -10.15
CA LYS A 15 8.10 13.40 -10.14
C LYS A 15 7.51 13.76 -11.52
N GLY A 16 8.18 14.65 -12.25
CA GLY A 16 7.81 14.99 -13.63
C GLY A 16 8.15 13.89 -14.65
N GLN A 17 9.24 13.15 -14.41
CA GLN A 17 9.66 12.03 -15.27
C GLN A 17 8.76 10.79 -15.09
N THR A 18 8.25 10.54 -13.88
CA THR A 18 7.40 9.37 -13.64
C THR A 18 6.06 9.52 -14.36
N PRO A 19 5.61 8.53 -15.16
CA PRO A 19 4.30 8.59 -15.78
C PRO A 19 3.22 8.64 -14.70
N LYS A 20 2.21 9.48 -14.91
CA LYS A 20 1.09 9.61 -13.97
C LYS A 20 0.15 8.40 -14.10
N VAL A 21 0.29 7.44 -13.20
CA VAL A 21 -0.63 6.30 -13.14
C VAL A 21 -1.87 6.69 -12.33
N GLU A 22 -3.04 6.53 -12.93
CA GLU A 22 -4.32 6.75 -12.27
C GLU A 22 -4.61 5.70 -11.20
N LYS A 23 -5.37 6.08 -10.17
CA LYS A 23 -5.78 5.15 -9.13
C LYS A 23 -6.81 4.19 -9.71
N LYS A 24 -6.56 2.88 -9.58
CA LYS A 24 -7.55 1.86 -9.92
C LYS A 24 -8.83 2.05 -9.11
N GLN A 25 -9.98 1.90 -9.76
CA GLN A 25 -11.27 1.86 -9.08
C GLN A 25 -11.32 0.63 -8.16
N LYS A 26 -11.64 0.84 -6.87
CA LYS A 26 -11.81 -0.22 -5.89
C LYS A 26 -13.19 -0.11 -5.26
N LYS A 27 -13.83 -1.24 -5.01
CA LYS A 27 -15.08 -1.28 -4.25
C LYS A 27 -14.86 -0.64 -2.87
N LYS A 28 -15.84 0.14 -2.41
CA LYS A 28 -15.78 0.77 -1.09
C LYS A 28 -15.69 -0.32 -0.02
N LEU A 29 -14.65 -0.25 0.81
CA LEU A 29 -14.58 -1.08 2.01
C LEU A 29 -15.64 -0.57 3.01
N PRO A 30 -16.32 -1.47 3.74
CA PRO A 30 -17.21 -1.03 4.80
C PRO A 30 -16.39 -0.27 5.85
N LYS A 31 -17.03 0.70 6.53
CA LYS A 31 -16.40 1.52 7.58
C LYS A 31 -16.90 1.10 8.96
N GLY A 32 -16.17 1.50 10.01
CA GLY A 32 -16.56 1.31 11.41
C GLY A 32 -16.72 -0.15 11.83
N ARG A 33 -17.82 -0.48 12.50
CA ARG A 33 -18.07 -1.80 13.08
C ARG A 33 -18.07 -2.92 12.05
N ALA A 34 -18.61 -2.68 10.85
CA ALA A 34 -18.63 -3.66 9.78
C ALA A 34 -17.20 -4.01 9.31
N PHE A 35 -16.30 -3.03 9.25
CA PHE A 35 -14.88 -3.28 8.96
C PHE A 35 -14.21 -4.10 10.05
N GLN A 36 -14.48 -3.78 11.32
CA GLN A 36 -13.90 -4.51 12.45
C GLN A 36 -14.40 -5.95 12.50
N ARG A 37 -15.66 -6.22 12.15
CA ARG A 37 -16.18 -7.58 12.00
C ARG A 37 -15.47 -8.35 10.89
N LEU A 38 -15.25 -7.72 9.72
CA LEU A 38 -14.47 -8.34 8.64
C LEU A 38 -13.03 -8.62 9.06
N LYS A 39 -12.38 -7.68 9.75
CA LYS A 39 -11.01 -7.82 10.25
C LYS A 39 -10.89 -8.94 11.28
N TYR A 40 -11.84 -9.01 12.23
CA TYR A 40 -11.90 -10.10 13.21
C TYR A 40 -12.12 -11.44 12.53
N LYS A 41 -13.12 -11.55 11.63
CA LYS A 41 -13.37 -12.79 10.88
C LYS A 41 -12.12 -13.25 10.13
N LYS A 42 -11.43 -12.35 9.42
CA LYS A 42 -10.22 -12.66 8.65
C LYS A 42 -9.03 -13.08 9.54
N LYS A 43 -8.89 -12.48 10.72
CA LYS A 43 -7.73 -12.74 11.60
C LYS A 43 -7.93 -13.91 12.56
N MET A 44 -9.13 -14.08 13.08
CA MET A 44 -9.42 -14.98 14.21
C MET A 44 -10.24 -16.19 13.81
N LEU A 45 -11.20 -16.05 12.87
CA LEU A 45 -12.13 -17.12 12.50
C LEU A 45 -11.79 -17.84 11.19
N GLN A 46 -10.95 -17.27 10.33
CA GLN A 46 -10.36 -17.98 9.19
C GLN A 46 -8.97 -18.49 9.60
N PRO A 47 -8.85 -19.74 10.08
CA PRO A 47 -7.56 -20.36 10.31
C PRO A 47 -6.96 -20.74 8.96
N VAL A 48 -6.17 -19.85 8.35
CA VAL A 48 -5.11 -20.34 7.47
C VAL A 48 -4.03 -20.90 8.40
N SER A 49 -4.30 -22.12 8.86
CA SER A 49 -3.32 -23.14 9.24
C SER A 49 -1.96 -22.63 9.76
N PHE A 50 -1.88 -22.49 11.08
CA PHE A 50 -1.02 -23.29 11.96
C PHE A 50 0.48 -23.50 11.66
N LEU A 51 1.14 -22.79 10.74
CA LEU A 51 2.57 -23.04 10.46
C LEU A 51 3.56 -21.96 10.90
N ARG A 52 3.12 -20.75 11.24
CA ARG A 52 4.07 -19.69 11.67
C ARG A 52 3.46 -18.83 12.74
N GLY A 53 3.59 -19.31 13.98
CA GLY A 53 3.58 -18.57 15.24
C GLY A 53 2.47 -17.55 15.42
N ARG A 54 1.63 -17.73 16.45
CA ARG A 54 0.83 -16.63 17.01
C ARG A 54 1.72 -15.39 17.09
N LYS A 55 1.44 -14.36 16.27
CA LYS A 55 1.97 -13.02 16.54
C LYS A 55 1.38 -12.60 17.88
N LYS A 56 2.20 -12.65 18.93
CA LYS A 56 2.00 -11.77 20.10
C LYS A 56 1.83 -10.34 19.59
#